data_AF-A0A3B0PJE7-F1
#
_entry.id   AF-A0A3B0PJE7-F1
#
_cell.length_a   1.000
_cell.length_b   1.000
_cell.length_c   1.000
_cell.angle_alpha   90.00
_cell.angle_beta   90.00
_cell.angle_gamma   90.00
#
_symmetry.space_group_name_H-M   'P 1'
#
loop_
_entity.id
_entity.type
_entity.pdbx_description
1 polymer ?
#
loop_
_entity_poly.entity_id
_entity_poly.type
_entity_poly.pdbx_seq_one_letter_code
_entity_poly.pdbx_strand_id
1 'polypeptide(L)' 'MHDSLYLNATTLLRTHNTGVTAVVLEENKNKELGTFAIGKVYRNDEDDATHSHQFTQLDFVAVGKVSFPNLIW' A
#
# COMPACT_ATOMS: atom_id res chain seq x y z
N MET A 1 4.59 -18.53 6.03
CA MET A 1 4.41 -17.21 5.41
C MET A 1 4.82 -16.18 6.45
N HIS A 2 6.04 -15.69 6.35
CA HIS A 2 6.62 -14.68 7.22
C HIS A 2 7.28 -13.65 6.29
N ASP A 3 6.42 -13.03 5.49
CA ASP A 3 6.79 -12.28 4.28
C ASP A 3 7.06 -10.81 4.61
N SER A 4 6.99 -10.44 5.89
CA SER A 4 7.28 -9.11 6.41
C SER A 4 8.66 -9.07 7.05
N LEU A 5 9.40 -8.00 6.80
CA LEU A 5 10.70 -7.75 7.40
C LEU A 5 10.53 -6.97 8.71
N TYR A 6 10.67 -7.68 9.84
CA TYR A 6 10.60 -7.08 11.18
C TYR A 6 11.97 -6.58 11.63
N LEU A 7 12.02 -5.35 12.15
CA LEU A 7 13.20 -4.79 12.81
C LEU A 7 13.24 -5.18 14.30
N ASN A 8 12.06 -5.38 14.90
CA ASN A 8 11.86 -5.89 16.25
C ASN A 8 10.42 -6.46 16.37
N ALA A 9 9.99 -6.86 17.57
CA ALA A 9 8.70 -7.50 17.80
C ALA A 9 7.45 -6.66 17.41
N THR A 10 7.58 -5.34 17.25
CA THR A 10 6.44 -4.43 16.96
C THR A 10 6.67 -3.52 15.75
N THR A 11 7.90 -3.47 15.23
CA THR A 11 8.29 -2.56 14.15
C THR A 11 8.74 -3.35 12.94
N LEU A 12 8.19 -3.03 11.78
CA LEU A 12 8.48 -3.67 10.51
C LEU A 12 8.64 -2.65 9.39
N LEU A 13 9.29 -3.06 8.31
CA LEU A 13 9.30 -2.33 7.05
C LEU A 13 7.97 -2.54 6.33
N ARG A 14 7.33 -1.45 5.87
CA ARG A 14 6.02 -1.53 5.22
C ARG A 14 6.07 -2.46 4.00
N THR A 15 5.09 -3.35 3.92
CA THR A 15 4.94 -4.31 2.81
C THR A 15 4.15 -3.74 1.63
N HIS A 16 3.37 -2.68 1.88
CA HIS A 16 2.52 -1.97 0.92
C HIS A 16 2.40 -0.48 1.28
N ASN A 17 1.93 0.35 0.35
CA ASN A 17 1.68 1.77 0.60
C ASN A 17 0.31 2.04 1.24
N THR A 18 -0.54 1.02 1.37
CA THR A 18 -1.90 1.12 1.94
C THR A 18 -1.92 1.71 3.36
N GLY A 19 -0.86 1.55 4.14
CA GLY A 19 -0.73 2.21 5.44
C GLY A 19 -0.75 3.74 5.35
N VAL A 20 -0.13 4.31 4.31
CA VAL A 20 -0.18 5.76 4.04
C VAL A 20 -1.59 6.17 3.63
N THR A 21 -2.22 5.38 2.76
CA THR A 21 -3.61 5.59 2.34
C THR A 21 -4.56 5.61 3.53
N ALA A 22 -4.39 4.71 4.50
CA ALA A 22 -5.22 4.67 5.71
C ALA A 22 -5.10 5.95 6.54
N VAL A 23 -3.89 6.50 6.71
CA VAL A 23 -3.68 7.79 7.40
C VAL A 23 -4.41 8.92 6.67
N VAL A 24 -4.29 9.00 5.34
CA VAL A 24 -4.96 10.04 4.54
C VAL A 24 -6.48 9.92 4.63
N LEU A 25 -7.03 8.71 4.62
CA LEU A 25 -8.46 8.48 4.82
C LEU A 25 -8.90 8.88 6.23
N GLU A 26 -8.06 8.64 7.23
CA GLU A 26 -8.32 9.06 8.60
C GLU A 26 -8.34 10.60 8.74
N GLU A 27 -7.45 11.32 8.05
CA GLU A 27 -7.44 12.78 8.07
C GLU A 27 -8.65 13.39 7.32
N ASN A 28 -9.25 12.63 6.41
CA ASN A 28 -10.35 13.07 5.54
C ASN A 28 -11.67 12.31 5.84
N LYS A 29 -11.97 12.08 7.12
CA LYS A 29 -13.18 11.33 7.54
C LYS A 29 -14.45 11.87 6.87
N ASN A 30 -15.27 10.95 6.35
CA ASN A 30 -16.58 11.21 5.74
C ASN A 30 -16.56 12.13 4.51
N LYS A 31 -15.43 12.25 3.81
CA LYS A 31 -15.33 12.98 2.54
C LYS A 31 -15.17 12.01 1.38
N GLU A 32 -15.72 12.39 0.23
CA GLU A 32 -15.35 11.76 -1.03
C GLU A 32 -13.90 12.12 -1.35
N LEU A 33 -13.08 11.14 -1.67
CA LEU A 33 -11.65 11.32 -1.90
C LEU A 33 -11.11 10.29 -2.89
N GLY A 34 -10.40 10.77 -3.90
CA GLY A 34 -9.49 9.97 -4.71
C GLY A 34 -8.06 10.36 -4.38
N THR A 35 -7.21 9.40 -4.01
CA THR A 35 -5.80 9.65 -3.74
C THR A 35 -4.95 8.46 -4.17
N PHE A 36 -3.64 8.68 -4.24
CA PHE A 36 -2.66 7.64 -4.54
C PHE A 36 -1.48 7.72 -3.59
N ALA A 37 -0.81 6.60 -3.38
CA ALA A 37 0.41 6.52 -2.59
C ALA A 37 1.49 5.79 -3.39
N ILE A 38 2.63 6.47 -3.57
CA ILE A 38 3.78 5.93 -4.29
C ILE A 38 4.98 5.84 -3.36
N GLY A 39 5.75 4.76 -3.49
CA GLY A 39 6.93 4.58 -2.68
C GLY A 39 7.50 3.17 -2.73
N LYS A 40 8.71 3.05 -2.20
CA LYS A 40 9.36 1.76 -1.98
C LYS A 40 8.65 0.99 -0.87
N VAL A 41 8.49 -0.30 -1.08
CA VAL A 41 7.93 -1.28 -0.14
C VAL A 41 8.86 -2.48 -0.07
N TYR A 42 8.71 -3.27 0.99
CA TYR A 42 9.63 -4.35 1.29
C TYR A 42 8.90 -5.65 1.58
N ARG A 43 9.38 -6.75 1.00
CA ARG A 43 8.91 -8.10 1.29
C ARG A 43 10.09 -9.00 1.57
N ASN A 44 9.87 -9.99 2.43
CA ASN A 44 10.87 -11.02 2.73
C ASN A 44 10.85 -12.09 1.62
N ASP A 45 11.06 -11.65 0.39
CA ASP A 45 11.14 -12.49 -0.80
C ASP A 45 12.61 -12.78 -1.10
N GLU A 46 12.93 -13.97 -1.63
CA GLU A 46 14.27 -14.27 -2.12
C GLU A 46 14.52 -13.50 -3.42
N ASP A 47 15.66 -12.78 -3.50
CA ASP A 47 16.03 -12.05 -4.70
C ASP A 47 16.34 -13.01 -5.85
N ASP A 48 15.61 -12.88 -6.95
CA ASP A 48 15.85 -13.61 -8.19
C ASP A 48 15.59 -12.70 -9.41
N ALA A 49 15.52 -13.28 -10.61
CA ALA A 49 15.30 -12.52 -11.84
C ALA A 49 13.93 -11.79 -11.91
N THR A 50 12.97 -12.19 -11.07
CA THR A 50 11.58 -11.73 -11.07
C THR A 50 11.11 -11.20 -9.71
N HIS A 51 11.84 -11.48 -8.64
CA HIS A 51 11.54 -11.08 -7.27
C HIS A 51 12.64 -10.19 -6.71
N SER A 52 12.22 -9.14 -6.00
CA SER A 52 13.13 -8.34 -5.20
C SER A 52 12.50 -8.03 -3.86
N HIS A 53 13.30 -8.12 -2.80
CA HIS A 53 12.91 -7.71 -1.45
C HIS A 53 12.51 -6.23 -1.35
N GLN A 54 12.95 -5.39 -2.31
CA GLN A 54 12.59 -3.98 -2.38
C GLN A 54 12.10 -3.62 -3.78
N PHE A 55 10.85 -3.16 -3.88
CA PHE A 55 10.28 -2.67 -5.13
C PHE A 55 9.43 -1.42 -4.91
N THR A 56 9.09 -0.74 -6.00
CA THR A 56 8.22 0.45 -5.96
C THR A 56 6.79 0.01 -6.20
N GLN A 57 5.88 0.39 -5.29
CA GLN A 57 4.45 0.17 -5.42
C GLN A 57 3.75 1.52 -5.66
N LEU A 58 2.67 1.49 -6.44
CA LEU A 58 1.75 2.60 -6.65
C LEU A 58 0.35 2.12 -6.31
N ASP A 59 -0.22 2.67 -5.24
CA ASP A 59 -1.56 2.34 -4.75
C ASP A 59 -2.52 3.46 -5.12
N PHE A 60 -3.73 3.10 -5.54
CA PHE A 60 -4.82 4.03 -5.78
C PHE A 60 -5.98 3.70 -4.84
N VAL A 61 -6.64 4.73 -4.33
CA VAL A 61 -7.90 4.59 -3.60
C VAL A 61 -8.89 5.66 -4.05
N ALA A 62 -10.15 5.28 -4.14
CA ALA A 62 -11.25 6.20 -4.31
C ALA A 62 -12.40 5.80 -3.38
N VAL A 63 -12.91 6.76 -2.62
CA VAL A 63 -14.06 6.59 -1.71
C VAL A 63 -15.11 7.67 -2.02
N GLY A 64 -16.39 7.29 -1.94
CA GLY A 64 -17.51 8.14 -2.32
C GLY A 64 -18.49 7.39 -3.23
N LYS A 65 -19.03 8.06 -4.25
CA LYS A 65 -19.89 7.46 -5.27
C LYS A 65 -19.08 6.67 -6.31
N VAL A 66 -18.50 5.57 -5.88
CA VAL A 66 -17.73 4.66 -6.73
C VAL A 66 -18.47 3.33 -6.87
N SER A 67 -18.38 2.72 -8.05
CA SER A 67 -18.89 1.39 -8.35
C SER A 67 -17.84 0.60 -9.15
N PHE A 68 -17.99 -0.72 -9.27
CA PHE A 68 -17.04 -1.55 -10.02
C PHE A 68 -16.76 -1.07 -11.46
N PRO A 69 -17.76 -0.61 -12.24
CA PRO A 69 -17.50 0.01 -13.53
C PRO A 69 -16.53 1.19 -13.47
N ASN A 70 -16.56 1.99 -12.40
CA ASN A 70 -15.68 3.14 -12.23
C ASN A 70 -14.24 2.76 -11.86
N LEU A 71 -13.95 1.49 -11.55
CA LEU A 71 -12.58 1.04 -11.24
C LEU A 71 -11.74 0.81 -12.50
N ILE A 72 -12.39 0.52 -13.62
CA ILE A 72 -11.72 0.17 -14.90
C ILE A 72 -11.25 1.43 -15.64
N TRP A 73 -11.88 2.58 -15.37
CA TRP A 73 -11.66 3.86 -16.06
C TRP A 73 -10.96 4.85 -15.14
#